data_AF-A0A8T5Y0Y5-F1
#
_entry.id   AF-A0A8T5Y0Y5-F1
#
_cell.length_a   1.000
_cell.length_b   1.000
_cell.length_c   1.000
_cell.angle_alpha   90.00
_cell.angle_beta   90.00
_cell.angle_gamma   90.00
#
_symmetry.space_group_name_H-M   'P 1'
#
loop_
_entity.id
_entity.type
_entity.pdbx_description
1 polymer ?
#
loop_
_entity_poly.entity_id
_entity_poly.type
_entity_poly.pdbx_seq_one_letter_code
_entity_poly.pdbx_strand_id
1 'polypeptide(L)'
;MAYLLDMLPSAREAEAAAILGQALVNRKGKGLPGRRQYEEIEVVSRFSVPLRTVSWYHTEQGCRSLVVDPQGLLAGTVRFGLTAAQPDLELSDDLSEEGFHSLCQQLTKKAVDINTRSLEIAGLVMPVDQILPLFKEVESDVPGAELEQPVDADEVVSQLRQELERYAESAAAWQQALAAIYARRDQLTSQIEQAAQETRDGSSKALEDLKVEVDAAIATKAQEIEAALAKSKDEFADKRQLLSSELERFQQGFKDNGDDYWRDQIKSTEQKIAELDRNQKQAAKDLEQNLEQFRKQQQERLEKFKAERDKRLAALEQRSKRLDTTVAGLKNGVEKRLELLAAQPDVVSALAVELAQERCASELLVEFCAVRYPGNRWQVFAPQVLTEPGLAGKLRGLVGGVNLPFKPATKLGETLAGKLEKQIFGEFAARLEAHNLLNPDYVALARTGIRQLVDQGKADKKALKIYDEYEPQ
;
A
#
# COMPACT_ATOMS: atom_id res chain seq x y z
N MET A 1 -28.91 -16.14 -61.00
CA MET A 1 -27.74 -16.32 -60.12
C MET A 1 -28.27 -16.77 -58.77
N ALA A 2 -27.95 -18.01 -58.38
CA ALA A 2 -28.44 -18.61 -57.16
C ALA A 2 -27.72 -18.00 -55.95
N TYR A 3 -28.49 -17.53 -54.97
CA TYR A 3 -27.99 -17.19 -53.65
C TYR A 3 -27.49 -18.49 -53.00
N LEU A 4 -26.18 -18.73 -53.07
CA LEU A 4 -25.51 -19.64 -52.14
C LEU A 4 -25.66 -18.99 -50.76
N LEU A 5 -26.69 -19.41 -50.03
CA LEU A 5 -26.70 -19.24 -48.58
C LEU A 5 -25.39 -19.85 -48.08
N ASP A 6 -24.60 -19.06 -47.35
CA ASP A 6 -23.48 -19.53 -46.53
C ASP A 6 -24.04 -20.49 -45.47
N MET A 7 -24.33 -21.72 -45.88
CA MET A 7 -24.73 -22.81 -45.01
C MET A 7 -23.45 -23.27 -44.32
N LEU A 8 -23.06 -22.54 -43.26
CA LEU A 8 -22.09 -23.02 -42.30
C LEU A 8 -22.47 -24.45 -41.89
N PRO A 9 -21.51 -25.38 -41.74
CA PRO A 9 -21.80 -26.67 -41.15
C PRO A 9 -22.56 -26.48 -39.86
N SER A 10 -23.52 -27.36 -39.59
CA SER A 10 -24.16 -27.38 -38.28
C SER A 10 -23.09 -27.56 -37.21
N ALA A 11 -23.29 -27.01 -36.01
CA ALA A 11 -22.32 -27.12 -34.93
C ALA A 11 -21.93 -28.59 -34.66
N ARG A 12 -22.88 -29.53 -34.84
CA ARG A 12 -22.64 -30.98 -34.69
C ARG A 12 -21.73 -31.56 -35.77
N GLU A 13 -21.89 -31.17 -37.03
CA GLU A 13 -21.02 -31.62 -38.14
C GLU A 13 -19.60 -31.05 -38.01
N ALA A 14 -19.48 -29.79 -37.63
CA ALA A 14 -18.20 -29.14 -37.42
C ALA A 14 -17.45 -29.78 -36.24
N GLU A 15 -18.14 -30.08 -35.13
CA GLU A 15 -17.53 -30.71 -33.95
C GLU A 15 -17.16 -32.18 -34.23
N ALA A 16 -17.99 -32.94 -34.96
CA ALA A 16 -17.68 -34.30 -35.36
C ALA A 16 -16.44 -34.35 -36.28
N ALA A 17 -16.36 -33.41 -37.24
CA ALA A 17 -15.17 -33.25 -38.07
C ALA A 17 -13.94 -32.88 -37.23
N ALA A 18 -14.08 -31.99 -36.26
CA ALA A 18 -13.02 -31.56 -35.36
C ALA A 18 -12.42 -32.69 -34.54
N ILE A 19 -13.31 -33.44 -33.88
CA ILE A 19 -12.97 -34.57 -33.02
C ILE A 19 -12.22 -35.63 -33.82
N LEU A 20 -12.80 -36.10 -34.92
CA LEU A 20 -12.20 -37.16 -35.70
C LEU A 20 -10.90 -36.69 -36.38
N GLY A 21 -10.84 -35.43 -36.81
CA GLY A 21 -9.62 -34.83 -37.37
C GLY A 21 -8.47 -34.72 -36.36
N GLN A 22 -8.75 -34.24 -35.13
CA GLN A 22 -7.78 -34.17 -34.06
C GLN A 22 -7.29 -35.57 -33.65
N ALA A 23 -8.19 -36.54 -33.56
CA ALA A 23 -7.84 -37.93 -33.28
C ALA A 23 -6.91 -38.51 -34.35
N LEU A 24 -7.27 -38.34 -35.63
CA LEU A 24 -6.48 -38.84 -36.78
C LEU A 24 -5.05 -38.25 -36.81
N VAL A 25 -4.91 -36.97 -36.46
CA VAL A 25 -3.62 -36.26 -36.52
C VAL A 25 -2.71 -36.58 -35.33
N ASN A 26 -3.28 -36.90 -34.17
CA ASN A 26 -2.54 -37.18 -32.94
C ASN A 26 -2.12 -38.65 -32.78
N ARG A 27 -2.52 -39.52 -33.72
CA ARG A 27 -2.01 -40.89 -33.89
C ARG A 27 -0.48 -40.89 -33.96
N LYS A 28 0.19 -41.31 -32.88
CA LYS A 28 1.65 -41.49 -32.85
C LYS A 28 2.02 -42.73 -32.04
N GLY A 29 2.55 -43.75 -32.72
CA GLY A 29 3.19 -44.88 -32.06
C GLY A 29 4.51 -44.50 -31.39
N LYS A 30 4.73 -44.97 -30.15
CA LYS A 30 6.04 -44.95 -29.50
C LYS A 30 6.87 -46.15 -29.99
N GLY A 31 8.13 -45.92 -30.36
CA GLY A 31 9.13 -47.01 -30.47
C GLY A 31 9.63 -47.38 -31.87
N LEU A 32 9.26 -46.67 -32.95
CA LEU A 32 9.79 -46.97 -34.29
C LEU A 32 10.54 -45.76 -34.89
N PRO A 33 11.86 -45.85 -35.08
CA PRO A 33 12.61 -44.79 -35.75
C PRO A 33 12.30 -44.80 -37.26
N GLY A 34 11.84 -43.66 -37.79
CA GLY A 34 11.89 -43.36 -39.22
C GLY A 34 10.56 -43.40 -40.01
N ARG A 35 9.48 -43.97 -39.49
CA ARG A 35 8.12 -43.82 -40.07
C ARG A 35 7.10 -43.72 -38.94
N ARG A 36 6.38 -42.60 -38.85
CA ARG A 36 5.20 -42.49 -37.98
C ARG A 36 4.17 -43.51 -38.49
N GLN A 37 4.08 -44.68 -37.86
CA GLN A 37 2.90 -45.53 -38.05
C GLN A 37 1.75 -44.87 -37.31
N TYR A 38 0.67 -44.63 -38.04
CA TYR A 38 -0.58 -44.12 -37.49
C TYR A 38 -1.30 -45.30 -36.84
N GLU A 39 -1.58 -45.17 -35.55
CA GLU A 39 -2.31 -46.19 -34.80
C GLU A 39 -3.80 -46.13 -35.17
N GLU A 40 -4.47 -47.28 -35.19
CA GLU A 40 -5.92 -47.30 -35.36
C GLU A 40 -6.62 -46.68 -34.15
N ILE A 41 -7.80 -46.12 -34.38
CA ILE A 41 -8.64 -45.62 -33.29
C ILE A 41 -9.61 -46.74 -32.93
N GLU A 42 -9.56 -47.21 -31.68
CA GLU A 42 -10.44 -48.29 -31.20
C GLU A 42 -11.78 -47.75 -30.70
N VAL A 43 -11.76 -46.56 -30.10
CA VAL A 43 -12.95 -45.91 -29.52
C VAL A 43 -12.86 -44.42 -29.75
N VAL A 44 -13.97 -43.82 -30.19
CA VAL A 44 -14.19 -42.37 -30.13
C VAL A 44 -15.46 -42.15 -29.34
N SER A 45 -15.42 -41.30 -28.32
CA SER A 45 -16.60 -41.03 -27.51
C SER A 45 -16.65 -39.57 -27.07
N ARG A 46 -17.85 -39.08 -26.78
CA ARG A 46 -18.11 -37.76 -26.23
C ARG A 46 -18.70 -37.94 -24.84
N PHE A 47 -18.32 -37.07 -23.92
CA PHE A 47 -18.88 -37.02 -22.58
C PHE A 47 -18.93 -35.58 -22.08
N SER A 48 -19.86 -35.29 -21.17
CA SER A 48 -20.04 -33.94 -20.62
C SER A 48 -19.48 -33.82 -19.20
N VAL A 49 -18.78 -32.74 -18.91
CA VAL A 49 -18.32 -32.38 -17.56
C VAL A 49 -19.15 -31.19 -17.07
N PRO A 50 -19.90 -31.31 -15.96
CA PRO A 50 -20.70 -30.21 -15.44
C PRO A 50 -19.80 -29.23 -14.68
N LEU A 51 -19.64 -28.00 -15.19
CA LEU A 51 -19.22 -26.86 -14.39
C LEU A 51 -20.45 -26.19 -13.76
N ARG A 52 -20.28 -25.51 -12.64
CA ARG A 52 -21.38 -24.81 -11.96
C ARG A 52 -21.14 -23.32 -11.92
N THR A 53 -22.18 -22.54 -12.21
CA THR A 53 -22.18 -21.11 -11.88
C THR A 53 -22.70 -20.92 -10.47
N VAL A 54 -22.01 -20.12 -9.67
CA VAL A 54 -22.51 -19.69 -8.35
C VAL A 54 -22.57 -18.18 -8.30
N SER A 55 -23.70 -17.66 -7.83
CA SER A 55 -23.95 -16.21 -7.74
C SER A 55 -22.98 -15.55 -6.75
N TRP A 56 -22.17 -14.61 -7.24
CA TRP A 56 -21.36 -13.71 -6.41
C TRP A 56 -22.24 -12.58 -5.87
N TYR A 57 -22.95 -11.88 -6.76
CA TYR A 57 -23.97 -10.88 -6.45
C TYR A 57 -25.08 -10.83 -7.51
N HIS A 58 -26.28 -10.45 -7.08
CA HIS A 58 -27.43 -10.20 -7.95
C HIS A 58 -27.47 -8.75 -8.42
N THR A 59 -27.97 -8.52 -9.63
CA THR A 59 -28.21 -7.21 -10.23
C THR A 59 -29.68 -7.11 -10.67
N GLU A 60 -30.16 -5.92 -11.00
CA GLU A 60 -31.56 -5.73 -11.43
C GLU A 60 -31.93 -6.50 -12.71
N GLN A 61 -30.94 -6.82 -13.57
CA GLN A 61 -31.14 -7.47 -14.87
C GLN A 61 -30.52 -8.88 -14.98
N GLY A 62 -29.90 -9.39 -13.91
CA GLY A 62 -29.12 -10.62 -13.96
C GLY A 62 -28.27 -10.86 -12.72
N CYS A 63 -27.14 -11.54 -12.86
CA CYS A 63 -26.19 -11.77 -11.78
C CYS A 63 -24.75 -11.73 -12.28
N ARG A 64 -23.84 -11.42 -11.36
CA ARG A 64 -22.42 -11.75 -11.53
C ARG A 64 -22.16 -13.09 -10.86
N SER A 65 -21.70 -14.07 -11.63
CA SER A 65 -21.46 -15.43 -11.14
C SER A 65 -20.01 -15.85 -11.33
N LEU A 66 -19.49 -16.59 -10.35
CA LEU A 66 -18.23 -17.31 -10.46
C LEU A 66 -18.50 -18.67 -11.10
N VAL A 67 -17.49 -19.22 -11.78
CA VAL A 67 -17.58 -20.57 -12.35
C VAL A 67 -16.67 -21.51 -11.58
N VAL A 68 -17.26 -22.62 -11.15
CA VAL A 68 -16.64 -23.63 -10.31
C VAL A 68 -16.65 -24.96 -11.03
N ASP A 69 -15.51 -25.64 -10.96
CA ASP A 69 -15.34 -27.04 -11.28
C ASP A 69 -15.63 -27.89 -10.03
N PRO A 70 -16.81 -28.53 -9.92
CA PRO A 70 -17.19 -29.33 -8.75
C PRO A 70 -16.31 -30.58 -8.60
N GLN A 71 -15.60 -31.00 -9.65
CA GLN A 71 -14.71 -32.16 -9.63
C GLN A 71 -13.36 -31.86 -8.97
N GLY A 72 -13.08 -30.58 -8.64
CA GLY A 72 -11.82 -30.17 -8.01
C GLY A 72 -10.59 -30.44 -8.87
N LEU A 73 -10.77 -30.61 -10.19
CA LEU A 73 -9.66 -30.80 -11.11
C LEU A 73 -8.91 -29.48 -11.26
N LEU A 74 -9.55 -28.33 -11.10
CA LEU A 74 -8.91 -27.02 -11.18
C LEU A 74 -8.67 -26.40 -9.81
N ALA A 75 -7.69 -25.49 -9.73
CA ALA A 75 -7.50 -24.61 -8.60
C ALA A 75 -7.17 -23.22 -9.12
N GLY A 76 -7.92 -22.22 -8.66
CA GLY A 76 -7.73 -20.82 -9.02
C GLY A 76 -6.90 -20.11 -7.98
N THR A 77 -5.93 -19.30 -8.41
CA THR A 77 -5.12 -18.49 -7.50
C THR A 77 -5.51 -17.02 -7.58
N VAL A 78 -6.17 -16.50 -6.54
CA VAL A 78 -6.51 -15.08 -6.41
C VAL A 78 -5.34 -14.35 -5.78
N ARG A 79 -4.85 -13.27 -6.42
CA ARG A 79 -3.74 -12.46 -5.92
C ARG A 79 -4.25 -11.13 -5.39
N PHE A 80 -4.23 -10.97 -4.08
CA PHE A 80 -4.57 -9.74 -3.38
C PHE A 80 -3.36 -8.79 -3.33
N GLY A 81 -3.64 -7.49 -3.41
CA GLY A 81 -2.63 -6.43 -3.48
C GLY A 81 -1.89 -6.19 -2.17
N LEU A 82 -2.47 -6.61 -1.04
CA LEU A 82 -1.86 -6.55 0.28
C LEU A 82 -2.41 -7.65 1.20
N THR A 83 -1.82 -7.84 2.38
CA THR A 83 -2.36 -8.70 3.44
C THR A 83 -3.42 -7.96 4.28
N ALA A 84 -4.43 -8.69 4.77
CA ALA A 84 -5.42 -8.21 5.73
C ALA A 84 -4.86 -8.06 7.17
N ALA A 85 -3.62 -7.59 7.32
CA ALA A 85 -2.97 -7.43 8.61
C ALA A 85 -3.61 -6.28 9.41
N GLN A 86 -3.98 -6.56 10.66
CA GLN A 86 -4.50 -5.58 11.61
C GLN A 86 -3.37 -4.79 12.28
N PRO A 87 -3.62 -3.55 12.75
CA PRO A 87 -2.65 -2.81 13.53
C PRO A 87 -2.55 -3.40 14.95
N ASP A 88 -1.32 -3.60 15.43
CA ASP A 88 -1.08 -3.93 16.84
C ASP A 88 -1.04 -2.62 17.64
N LEU A 89 -2.16 -2.31 18.29
CA LEU A 89 -2.33 -1.07 19.04
C LEU A 89 -2.38 -1.35 20.55
N GLU A 90 -1.32 -0.97 21.25
CA GLU A 90 -1.27 -0.96 22.70
C GLU A 90 -1.13 0.49 23.17
N LEU A 91 -2.27 1.13 23.47
CA LEU A 91 -2.33 2.46 24.05
C LEU A 91 -2.55 2.35 25.56
N SER A 92 -1.52 2.67 26.34
CA SER A 92 -1.65 2.84 27.78
C SER A 92 -1.88 4.31 28.14
N ASP A 93 -2.62 4.56 29.22
CA ASP A 93 -2.85 5.92 29.72
C ASP A 93 -1.56 6.58 30.22
N ASP A 94 -0.57 5.77 30.61
CA ASP A 94 0.76 6.20 31.07
C ASP A 94 1.80 6.31 29.93
N LEU A 95 1.38 6.18 28.66
CA LEU A 95 2.29 6.24 27.53
C LEU A 95 2.97 7.62 27.46
N SER A 96 4.30 7.64 27.57
CA SER A 96 5.12 8.85 27.45
C SER A 96 5.11 9.40 26.02
N GLU A 97 5.51 10.67 25.85
CA GLU A 97 5.63 11.29 24.51
C GLU A 97 6.57 10.50 23.59
N GLU A 98 7.70 10.01 24.11
CA GLU A 98 8.64 9.19 23.33
C GLU A 98 8.07 7.82 22.98
N GLY A 99 7.29 7.21 23.90
CA GLY A 99 6.54 6.00 23.64
C GLY A 99 5.50 6.21 22.54
N PHE A 100 4.76 7.33 22.60
CA PHE A 100 3.79 7.71 21.58
C PHE A 100 4.43 7.91 20.20
N HIS A 101 5.57 8.60 20.13
CA HIS A 101 6.32 8.75 18.89
C HIS A 101 6.78 7.40 18.32
N SER A 102 7.31 6.54 19.18
CA SER A 102 7.79 5.20 18.78
C SER A 102 6.65 4.34 18.27
N LEU A 103 5.50 4.35 18.94
CA LEU A 103 4.28 3.66 18.52
C LEU A 103 3.82 4.15 17.14
N CYS A 104 3.73 5.47 16.94
CA CYS A 104 3.34 6.03 15.64
C CYS A 104 4.31 5.63 14.53
N GLN A 105 5.63 5.61 14.79
CA GLN A 105 6.62 5.19 13.79
C GLN A 105 6.49 3.69 13.46
N GLN A 106 6.27 2.84 14.46
CA GLN A 106 6.03 1.41 14.25
C GLN A 106 4.77 1.16 13.44
N LEU A 107 3.67 1.83 13.78
CA LEU A 107 2.40 1.75 13.05
C LEU A 107 2.54 2.29 11.63
N THR A 108 3.28 3.39 11.43
CA THR A 108 3.55 3.94 10.09
C THR A 108 4.31 2.92 9.25
N LYS A 109 5.35 2.29 9.81
CA LYS A 109 6.10 1.24 9.10
C LYS A 109 5.20 0.08 8.69
N LYS A 110 4.33 -0.39 9.58
CA LYS A 110 3.35 -1.45 9.28
C LYS A 110 2.31 -1.00 8.25
N ALA A 111 1.85 0.25 8.30
CA ALA A 111 0.85 0.77 7.38
C ALA A 111 1.38 0.77 5.94
N VAL A 112 2.65 1.15 5.75
CA VAL A 112 3.31 1.26 4.45
C VAL A 112 3.91 -0.08 3.97
N ASP A 113 3.94 -1.10 4.82
CA ASP A 113 4.39 -2.46 4.45
C ASP A 113 3.30 -3.17 3.62
N ILE A 114 3.47 -3.12 2.30
CA ILE A 114 2.54 -3.68 1.31
C ILE A 114 3.11 -5.01 0.82
N ASN A 115 2.57 -6.11 1.36
CA ASN A 115 2.94 -7.47 0.97
C ASN A 115 1.79 -8.16 0.24
N THR A 116 2.00 -8.58 -1.01
CA THR A 116 0.95 -9.29 -1.78
C THR A 116 0.68 -10.67 -1.19
N ARG A 117 -0.59 -11.09 -1.14
CA ARG A 117 -1.01 -12.42 -0.70
C ARG A 117 -1.70 -13.15 -1.84
N SER A 118 -1.40 -14.43 -2.00
CA SER A 118 -2.11 -15.32 -2.92
C SER A 118 -2.96 -16.31 -2.13
N LEU A 119 -4.20 -16.50 -2.56
CA LEU A 119 -5.13 -17.50 -2.04
C LEU A 119 -5.41 -18.50 -3.16
N GLU A 120 -5.09 -19.76 -2.94
CA GLU A 120 -5.42 -20.86 -3.84
C GLU A 120 -6.74 -21.50 -3.40
N ILE A 121 -7.70 -21.59 -4.32
CA ILE A 121 -9.05 -22.10 -4.06
C ILE A 121 -9.32 -23.26 -5.01
N ALA A 122 -9.57 -24.44 -4.44
CA ALA A 122 -9.93 -25.62 -5.20
C ALA A 122 -11.26 -25.41 -5.94
N GLY A 123 -11.36 -25.91 -7.16
CA GLY A 123 -12.51 -25.78 -8.05
C GLY A 123 -12.70 -24.41 -8.71
N LEU A 124 -12.06 -23.33 -8.26
CA LEU A 124 -12.24 -22.01 -8.87
C LEU A 124 -11.63 -21.93 -10.28
N VAL A 125 -12.41 -21.50 -11.28
CA VAL A 125 -11.97 -21.32 -12.67
C VAL A 125 -11.67 -19.85 -12.96
N MET A 126 -10.48 -19.51 -13.50
CA MET A 126 -9.97 -18.14 -13.43
C MET A 126 -9.66 -17.33 -14.71
N PRO A 127 -9.51 -17.86 -15.93
CA PRO A 127 -9.55 -16.96 -17.08
C PRO A 127 -11.00 -16.78 -17.53
N VAL A 128 -11.67 -15.73 -17.05
CA VAL A 128 -13.08 -15.36 -17.36
C VAL A 128 -13.35 -15.30 -18.86
N ASP A 129 -12.41 -14.77 -19.63
CA ASP A 129 -12.41 -14.67 -21.09
C ASP A 129 -12.51 -16.04 -21.79
N GLN A 130 -12.00 -17.10 -21.17
CA GLN A 130 -12.05 -18.46 -21.70
C GLN A 130 -13.34 -19.20 -21.34
N ILE A 131 -14.09 -18.70 -20.35
CA ILE A 131 -15.32 -19.32 -19.85
C ILE A 131 -16.54 -18.77 -20.60
N LEU A 132 -16.52 -17.51 -21.02
CA LEU A 132 -17.60 -16.86 -21.77
C LEU A 132 -18.16 -17.68 -22.95
N PRO A 133 -17.35 -18.35 -23.79
CA PRO A 133 -17.85 -19.17 -24.88
C PRO A 133 -18.72 -20.36 -24.45
N LEU A 134 -18.53 -20.89 -23.23
CA LEU A 134 -19.27 -22.04 -22.68
C LEU A 134 -20.75 -21.72 -22.41
N PHE A 135 -21.11 -20.45 -22.32
CA PHE A 135 -22.48 -20.03 -22.13
C PHE A 135 -23.30 -20.02 -23.42
N LYS A 136 -22.82 -20.52 -24.56
CA LYS A 136 -23.70 -20.69 -25.73
C LYS A 136 -24.65 -21.87 -25.49
N GLU A 137 -25.92 -21.73 -25.86
CA GLU A 137 -26.89 -22.83 -25.73
C GLU A 137 -26.39 -24.06 -26.50
N VAL A 138 -26.16 -25.15 -25.78
CA VAL A 138 -25.90 -26.46 -26.37
C VAL A 138 -26.94 -27.40 -25.79
N GLU A 139 -27.97 -27.71 -26.58
CA GLU A 139 -28.77 -28.92 -26.33
C GLU A 139 -27.85 -30.13 -26.56
N SER A 140 -27.41 -30.72 -25.45
CA SER A 140 -26.51 -31.86 -25.46
C SER A 140 -27.22 -33.08 -24.89
N ASP A 141 -27.45 -34.07 -25.75
CA ASP A 141 -27.85 -35.42 -25.36
C ASP A 141 -26.63 -36.27 -24.92
N VAL A 142 -25.45 -35.65 -24.74
CA VAL A 142 -24.21 -36.35 -24.43
C VAL A 142 -24.18 -36.73 -22.95
N PRO A 143 -23.94 -38.01 -22.61
CA PRO A 143 -23.93 -38.46 -21.23
C PRO A 143 -22.86 -37.76 -20.40
N GLY A 144 -23.21 -37.43 -19.16
CA GLY A 144 -22.28 -36.85 -18.19
C GLY A 144 -21.20 -37.84 -17.74
N ALA A 145 -19.99 -37.35 -17.52
CA ALA A 145 -18.99 -38.07 -16.76
C ALA A 145 -19.43 -38.11 -15.29
N GLU A 146 -19.69 -39.31 -14.77
CA GLU A 146 -19.95 -39.53 -13.34
C GLU A 146 -18.61 -39.56 -12.61
N LEU A 147 -18.01 -38.38 -12.48
CA LEU A 147 -16.78 -38.18 -11.71
C LEU A 147 -17.14 -37.73 -10.30
N GLU A 148 -16.28 -38.07 -9.34
CA GLU A 148 -16.41 -37.61 -7.96
C GLU A 148 -16.44 -36.07 -7.90
N GLN A 149 -17.30 -35.51 -7.05
CA GLN A 149 -17.47 -34.06 -6.85
C GLN A 149 -16.96 -33.65 -5.47
N PRO A 150 -15.63 -33.51 -5.27
CA PRO A 150 -15.05 -33.17 -3.98
C PRO A 150 -15.16 -31.69 -3.59
N VAL A 151 -15.58 -30.81 -4.51
CA VAL A 151 -15.67 -29.36 -4.26
C VAL A 151 -17.13 -28.92 -4.22
N ASP A 152 -17.52 -28.34 -3.09
CA ASP A 152 -18.78 -27.61 -2.96
C ASP A 152 -18.61 -26.20 -3.55
N ALA A 153 -19.47 -25.86 -4.51
CA ALA A 153 -19.41 -24.59 -5.22
C ALA A 153 -19.85 -23.42 -4.33
N ASP A 154 -20.73 -23.66 -3.35
CA ASP A 154 -21.11 -22.64 -2.37
C ASP A 154 -19.98 -22.38 -1.37
N GLU A 155 -19.17 -23.41 -1.07
CA GLU A 155 -18.00 -23.27 -0.21
C GLU A 155 -16.93 -22.38 -0.85
N VAL A 156 -16.71 -22.45 -2.17
CA VAL A 156 -15.81 -21.54 -2.91
C VAL A 156 -16.20 -20.07 -2.70
N VAL A 157 -17.50 -19.77 -2.81
CA VAL A 157 -18.02 -18.41 -2.56
C VAL A 157 -17.86 -18.03 -1.08
N SER A 158 -18.16 -18.94 -0.17
CA SER A 158 -18.00 -18.73 1.28
C SER A 158 -16.55 -18.39 1.64
N GLN A 159 -15.57 -19.13 1.11
CA GLN A 159 -14.15 -18.87 1.33
C GLN A 159 -13.73 -17.48 0.82
N LEU A 160 -14.19 -17.07 -0.37
CA LEU A 160 -13.94 -15.74 -0.91
C LEU A 160 -14.59 -14.63 -0.06
N ARG A 161 -15.82 -14.83 0.40
CA ARG A 161 -16.52 -13.87 1.28
C ARG A 161 -15.82 -13.72 2.62
N GLN A 162 -15.45 -14.83 3.27
CA GLN A 162 -14.69 -14.80 4.53
C GLN A 162 -13.36 -14.05 4.37
N GLU A 163 -12.68 -14.23 3.24
CA GLU A 163 -11.43 -13.51 2.99
C GLU A 163 -11.67 -12.01 2.78
N LEU A 164 -12.73 -11.61 2.07
CA LEU A 164 -13.10 -10.18 1.93
C LEU A 164 -13.57 -9.55 3.26
N GLU A 165 -14.26 -10.32 4.11
CA GLU A 165 -14.63 -9.88 5.46
C GLU A 165 -13.39 -9.55 6.29
N ARG A 166 -12.33 -10.37 6.21
CA ARG A 166 -11.04 -10.05 6.87
C ARG A 166 -10.43 -8.73 6.40
N TYR A 167 -10.54 -8.41 5.10
CA TYR A 167 -10.07 -7.11 4.59
C TYR A 167 -10.91 -5.94 5.13
N ALA A 168 -12.24 -6.12 5.23
CA ALA A 168 -13.13 -5.12 5.82
C ALA A 168 -12.85 -4.91 7.31
N GLU A 169 -12.68 -5.99 8.08
CA GLU A 169 -12.28 -5.95 9.48
C GLU A 169 -10.92 -5.27 9.67
N SER A 170 -9.95 -5.60 8.82
CA SER A 170 -8.64 -4.94 8.82
C SER A 170 -8.76 -3.44 8.57
N ALA A 171 -9.57 -3.02 7.60
CA ALA A 171 -9.80 -1.61 7.31
C ALA A 171 -10.44 -0.88 8.51
N ALA A 172 -11.45 -1.48 9.13
CA ALA A 172 -12.09 -0.96 10.33
C ALA A 172 -11.09 -0.82 11.49
N ALA A 173 -10.25 -1.83 11.72
CA ALA A 173 -9.23 -1.81 12.77
C ALA A 173 -8.19 -0.69 12.54
N TRP A 174 -7.75 -0.47 11.30
CA TRP A 174 -6.85 0.64 10.96
C TRP A 174 -7.50 2.02 11.14
N GLN A 175 -8.78 2.18 10.81
CA GLN A 175 -9.53 3.41 11.07
C GLN A 175 -9.69 3.68 12.58
N GLN A 176 -10.06 2.66 13.35
CA GLN A 176 -10.20 2.75 14.80
C GLN A 176 -8.86 3.09 15.47
N ALA A 177 -7.77 2.46 15.02
CA ALA A 177 -6.43 2.75 15.54
C ALA A 177 -6.02 4.20 15.26
N LEU A 178 -6.28 4.71 14.04
CA LEU A 178 -5.99 6.10 13.71
C LEU A 178 -6.81 7.07 14.58
N ALA A 179 -8.09 6.80 14.81
CA ALA A 179 -8.94 7.61 15.69
C ALA A 179 -8.44 7.61 17.14
N ALA A 180 -8.01 6.46 17.67
CA ALA A 180 -7.45 6.34 19.01
C ALA A 180 -6.10 7.10 19.13
N ILE A 181 -5.26 7.06 18.10
CA ILE A 181 -4.01 7.84 18.06
C ILE A 181 -4.29 9.35 18.08
N TYR A 182 -5.29 9.83 17.34
CA TYR A 182 -5.70 11.24 17.40
C TYR A 182 -6.18 11.63 18.79
N ALA A 183 -7.04 10.83 19.42
CA ALA A 183 -7.52 11.09 20.77
C ALA A 183 -6.36 11.20 21.77
N ARG A 184 -5.37 10.32 21.70
CA ARG A 184 -4.18 10.38 22.57
C ARG A 184 -3.30 11.60 22.26
N ARG A 185 -3.13 11.96 20.99
CA ARG A 185 -2.40 13.17 20.59
C ARG A 185 -3.07 14.42 21.14
N ASP A 186 -4.40 14.50 21.10
CA ASP A 186 -5.14 15.65 21.62
C ASP A 186 -4.99 15.77 23.15
N GLN A 187 -4.99 14.64 23.87
CA GLN A 187 -4.68 14.62 25.32
C GLN A 187 -3.27 15.13 25.62
N LEU A 188 -2.24 14.61 24.92
CA LEU A 188 -0.85 15.06 25.12
C LEU A 188 -0.67 16.53 24.74
N THR A 189 -1.35 16.99 23.70
CA THR A 189 -1.32 18.41 23.28
C THR A 189 -1.92 19.31 24.35
N SER A 190 -3.07 18.93 24.91
CA SER A 190 -3.69 19.65 26.02
C SER A 190 -2.77 19.73 27.26
N GLN A 191 -2.06 18.65 27.61
CA GLN A 191 -1.08 18.66 28.69
C GLN A 191 0.09 19.62 28.42
N ILE A 192 0.60 19.66 27.18
CA ILE A 192 1.67 20.58 26.79
C ILE A 192 1.18 22.04 26.83
N GLU A 193 -0.04 22.30 26.36
CA GLU A 193 -0.66 23.64 26.39
C GLU A 193 -0.88 24.12 27.82
N GLN A 194 -1.35 23.24 28.72
CA GLN A 194 -1.47 23.55 30.15
C GLN A 194 -0.11 23.90 30.75
N ALA A 195 0.93 23.09 30.51
CA ALA A 195 2.28 23.37 31.00
C ALA A 195 2.86 24.68 30.43
N ALA A 196 2.52 25.02 29.19
CA ALA A 196 2.91 26.29 28.57
C ALA A 196 2.20 27.47 29.24
N GLN A 197 0.91 27.31 29.57
CA GLN A 197 0.14 28.33 30.27
C GLN A 197 0.65 28.54 31.70
N GLU A 198 0.88 27.47 32.45
CA GLU A 198 1.49 27.54 33.80
C GLU A 198 2.87 28.21 33.76
N THR A 199 3.68 27.93 32.74
CA THR A 199 4.97 28.59 32.53
C THR A 199 4.79 30.09 32.25
N ARG A 200 3.83 30.49 31.42
CA ARG A 200 3.54 31.91 31.15
C ARG A 200 3.11 32.64 32.42
N ASP A 201 2.15 32.08 33.15
CA ASP A 201 1.57 32.73 34.32
C ASP A 201 2.58 32.79 35.48
N GLY A 202 3.30 31.71 35.73
CA GLY A 202 4.35 31.67 36.75
C GLY A 202 5.53 32.59 36.43
N SER A 203 5.98 32.62 35.17
CA SER A 203 7.08 33.50 34.75
C SER A 203 6.69 34.96 34.69
N SER A 204 5.43 35.31 34.37
CA SER A 204 4.95 36.70 34.39
C SER A 204 5.02 37.27 35.80
N LYS A 205 4.51 36.53 36.80
CA LYS A 205 4.58 36.94 38.21
C LYS A 205 6.03 37.09 38.69
N ALA A 206 6.85 36.07 38.46
CA ALA A 206 8.26 36.12 38.84
C ALA A 206 9.04 37.26 38.16
N LEU A 207 8.67 37.63 36.93
CA LEU A 207 9.28 38.75 36.21
C LEU A 207 8.83 40.11 36.79
N GLU A 208 7.58 40.23 37.23
CA GLU A 208 7.10 41.42 37.94
C GLU A 208 7.82 41.58 39.29
N ASP A 209 7.92 40.51 40.07
CA ASP A 209 8.66 40.52 41.35
C ASP A 209 10.13 40.89 41.14
N LEU A 210 10.78 40.29 40.14
CA LEU A 210 12.17 40.58 39.81
C LEU A 210 12.38 42.04 39.34
N LYS A 211 11.41 42.63 38.63
CA LYS A 211 11.47 44.05 38.26
C LYS A 211 11.42 44.94 39.50
N VAL A 212 10.51 44.66 40.43
CA VAL A 212 10.41 45.41 41.69
C VAL A 212 11.70 45.30 42.50
N GLU A 213 12.28 44.10 42.61
CA GLU A 213 13.58 43.89 43.26
C GLU A 213 14.72 44.66 42.59
N VAL A 214 14.77 44.64 41.25
CA VAL A 214 15.79 45.36 40.47
C VAL A 214 15.67 46.88 40.65
N ASP A 215 14.46 47.41 40.56
CA ASP A 215 14.22 48.84 40.72
C ASP A 215 14.55 49.30 42.14
N ALA A 216 14.19 48.52 43.16
CA ALA A 216 14.56 48.78 44.54
C ALA A 216 16.09 48.74 44.75
N ALA A 217 16.78 47.74 44.20
CA ALA A 217 18.23 47.62 44.30
C ALA A 217 18.96 48.78 43.61
N ILE A 218 18.48 49.23 42.44
CA ILE A 218 19.02 50.40 41.73
C ILE A 218 18.78 51.67 42.57
N ALA A 219 17.60 51.83 43.18
CA ALA A 219 17.29 52.98 44.01
C ALA A 219 18.19 53.03 45.27
N THR A 220 18.36 51.90 45.97
CA THR A 220 19.27 51.79 47.11
C THR A 220 20.71 52.11 46.71
N LYS A 221 21.20 51.55 45.58
CA LYS A 221 22.55 51.84 45.10
C LYS A 221 22.73 53.31 44.72
N ALA A 222 21.71 53.94 44.12
CA ALA A 222 21.74 55.36 43.81
C ALA A 222 21.84 56.22 45.09
N GLN A 223 21.09 55.89 46.14
CA GLN A 223 21.16 56.58 47.43
C GLN A 223 22.52 56.38 48.12
N GLU A 224 23.10 55.18 48.09
CA GLU A 224 24.44 54.92 48.61
C GLU A 224 25.51 55.76 47.90
N ILE A 225 25.43 55.85 46.57
CA ILE A 225 26.35 56.64 45.75
C ILE A 225 26.14 58.14 45.99
N GLU A 226 24.90 58.60 46.14
CA GLU A 226 24.60 60.01 46.47
C GLU A 226 25.16 60.39 47.85
N ALA A 227 24.98 59.52 48.86
CA ALA A 227 25.56 59.71 50.18
C ALA A 227 27.10 59.70 50.14
N ALA A 228 27.70 58.81 49.35
CA ALA A 228 29.15 58.77 49.15
C ALA A 228 29.68 60.02 48.43
N LEU A 229 28.94 60.54 47.44
CA LEU A 229 29.26 61.80 46.75
C LEU A 229 29.15 62.99 47.70
N ALA A 230 28.12 63.05 48.54
CA ALA A 230 27.96 64.10 49.55
C ALA A 230 29.12 64.08 50.57
N LYS A 231 29.41 62.91 51.16
CA LYS A 231 30.53 62.74 52.09
C LYS A 231 31.88 63.09 51.45
N SER A 232 32.10 62.65 50.21
CA SER A 232 33.29 62.98 49.43
C SER A 232 33.41 64.49 49.23
N LYS A 233 32.32 65.18 48.85
CA LYS A 233 32.30 66.65 48.70
C LYS A 233 32.66 67.35 50.01
N ASP A 234 32.13 66.92 51.14
CA ASP A 234 32.42 67.51 52.45
C ASP A 234 33.90 67.30 52.83
N GLU A 235 34.43 66.08 52.70
CA GLU A 235 35.85 65.79 52.96
C GLU A 235 36.81 66.58 52.06
N PHE A 236 36.45 66.75 50.77
CA PHE A 236 37.22 67.55 49.82
C PHE A 236 37.09 69.06 50.13
N ALA A 237 35.92 69.53 50.56
CA ALA A 237 35.70 70.91 50.98
C ALA A 237 36.53 71.26 52.23
N ASP A 238 36.52 70.41 53.25
CA ASP A 238 37.30 70.59 54.49
C ASP A 238 38.81 70.66 54.19
N LYS A 239 39.32 69.73 53.38
CA LYS A 239 40.73 69.72 52.96
C LYS A 239 41.08 70.94 52.13
N ARG A 240 40.20 71.36 51.22
CA ARG A 240 40.39 72.57 50.41
C ARG A 240 40.40 73.83 51.28
N GLN A 241 39.54 73.92 52.28
CA GLN A 241 39.51 75.03 53.23
C GLN A 241 40.82 75.11 54.03
N LEU A 242 41.31 73.98 54.54
CA LEU A 242 42.59 73.90 55.23
C LEU A 242 43.76 74.37 54.34
N LEU A 243 43.87 73.81 53.12
CA LEU A 243 44.91 74.21 52.16
C LEU A 243 44.78 75.69 51.73
N SER A 244 43.56 76.22 51.63
CA SER A 244 43.34 77.64 51.31
C SER A 244 43.78 78.56 52.45
N SER A 245 43.51 78.18 53.71
CA SER A 245 43.99 78.93 54.88
C SER A 245 45.52 78.87 55.02
N GLU A 246 46.14 77.74 54.67
CA GLU A 246 47.60 77.61 54.62
C GLU A 246 48.20 78.47 53.52
N LEU A 247 47.56 78.48 52.35
CA LEU A 247 47.94 79.32 51.21
C LEU A 247 47.85 80.81 51.57
N GLU A 248 46.78 81.26 52.23
CA GLU A 248 46.66 82.63 52.75
C GLU A 248 47.76 82.98 53.75
N ARG A 249 48.07 82.05 54.67
CA ARG A 249 49.18 82.21 55.63
C ARG A 249 50.54 82.34 54.92
N PHE A 250 50.79 81.53 53.90
CA PHE A 250 52.03 81.60 53.10
C PHE A 250 52.09 82.87 52.26
N GLN A 251 50.97 83.33 51.70
CA GLN A 251 50.87 84.61 51.00
C GLN A 251 51.12 85.81 51.92
N GLN A 252 50.62 85.76 53.16
CA GLN A 252 50.91 86.79 54.15
C GLN A 252 52.39 86.77 54.57
N GLY A 253 52.96 85.59 54.85
CA GLY A 253 54.40 85.46 55.15
C GLY A 253 55.31 85.94 54.02
N PHE A 254 54.92 85.72 52.75
CA PHE A 254 55.61 86.28 51.59
C PHE A 254 55.54 87.81 51.54
N LYS A 255 54.38 88.42 51.87
CA LYS A 255 54.22 89.88 51.94
C LYS A 255 55.11 90.52 53.02
N ASP A 256 55.30 89.82 54.13
CA ASP A 256 56.02 90.37 55.28
C ASP A 256 57.56 90.36 55.08
N ASN A 257 58.14 89.31 54.48
CA ASN A 257 59.61 89.15 54.39
C ASN A 257 60.18 88.86 52.98
N GLY A 258 59.34 88.61 51.95
CA GLY A 258 59.77 88.48 50.55
C GLY A 258 60.65 87.28 50.17
N ASP A 259 60.83 86.32 51.08
CA ASP A 259 61.75 85.17 50.94
C ASP A 259 61.29 84.15 49.87
N ASP A 260 62.25 83.55 49.16
CA ASP A 260 62.03 82.54 48.13
C ASP A 260 61.39 81.25 48.69
N TYR A 261 61.65 80.94 49.97
CA TYR A 261 60.98 79.85 50.69
C TYR A 261 59.44 79.95 50.61
N TRP A 262 58.86 81.13 50.78
CA TRP A 262 57.41 81.31 50.74
C TRP A 262 56.83 81.15 49.32
N ARG A 263 57.59 81.53 48.28
CA ARG A 263 57.18 81.34 46.89
C ARG A 263 57.03 79.86 46.54
N ASP A 264 57.95 79.03 47.01
CA ASP A 264 57.90 77.58 46.77
C ASP A 264 56.76 76.92 47.55
N GLN A 265 56.49 77.36 48.78
CA GLN A 265 55.33 76.89 49.56
C GLN A 265 54.00 77.28 48.92
N ILE A 266 53.85 78.51 48.41
CA ILE A 266 52.64 78.93 47.69
C ILE A 266 52.40 78.05 46.46
N LYS A 267 53.42 77.88 45.59
CA LYS A 267 53.31 77.05 44.39
C LYS A 267 52.97 75.59 44.70
N SER A 268 53.62 75.01 45.71
CA SER A 268 53.34 73.65 46.17
C SER A 268 51.89 73.50 46.68
N THR A 269 51.39 74.46 47.45
CA THR A 269 50.01 74.41 47.97
C THR A 269 48.98 74.65 46.86
N GLU A 270 49.23 75.54 45.90
CA GLU A 270 48.39 75.72 44.70
C GLU A 270 48.33 74.44 43.86
N GLN A 271 49.45 73.74 43.69
CA GLN A 271 49.49 72.44 43.01
C GLN A 271 48.66 71.39 43.77
N LYS A 272 48.80 71.32 45.10
CA LYS A 272 47.99 70.40 45.94
C LYS A 272 46.48 70.69 45.85
N ILE A 273 46.07 71.96 45.78
CA ILE A 273 44.66 72.33 45.59
C ILE A 273 44.16 71.90 44.21
N ALA A 274 44.95 72.13 43.15
CA ALA A 274 44.60 71.71 41.80
C ALA A 274 44.53 70.17 41.64
N GLU A 275 45.43 69.45 42.30
CA GLU A 275 45.40 67.98 42.37
C GLU A 275 44.19 67.47 43.15
N LEU A 276 43.84 68.12 44.26
CA LEU A 276 42.65 67.80 45.06
C LEU A 276 41.36 67.96 44.25
N ASP A 277 41.22 69.05 43.50
CA ASP A 277 40.06 69.28 42.61
C ASP A 277 39.97 68.25 41.47
N ARG A 278 41.12 67.82 40.93
CA ARG A 278 41.17 66.74 39.93
C ARG A 278 40.75 65.41 40.55
N ASN A 279 41.24 65.09 41.74
CA ASN A 279 40.91 63.86 42.45
C ASN A 279 39.43 63.81 42.84
N GLN A 280 38.83 64.95 43.23
CA GLN A 280 37.39 65.04 43.50
C GLN A 280 36.57 64.74 42.25
N LYS A 281 36.92 65.35 41.11
CA LYS A 281 36.23 65.10 39.83
C LYS A 281 36.37 63.64 39.38
N GLN A 282 37.55 63.06 39.56
CA GLN A 282 37.79 61.66 39.20
C GLN A 282 36.99 60.72 40.11
N ALA A 283 37.01 60.93 41.43
CA ALA A 283 36.24 60.13 42.38
C ALA A 283 34.72 60.20 42.12
N ALA A 284 34.20 61.39 41.78
CA ALA A 284 32.79 61.52 41.41
C ALA A 284 32.45 60.74 40.14
N LYS A 285 33.30 60.83 39.12
CA LYS A 285 33.14 60.09 37.86
C LYS A 285 33.20 58.58 38.07
N ASP A 286 34.11 58.09 38.90
CA ASP A 286 34.25 56.66 39.20
C ASP A 286 33.00 56.13 39.92
N LEU A 287 32.45 56.90 40.87
CA LEU A 287 31.20 56.55 41.57
C LEU A 287 29.98 56.54 40.63
N GLU A 288 29.86 57.49 39.71
CA GLU A 288 28.80 57.51 38.68
C GLU A 288 28.92 56.34 37.71
N GLN A 289 30.14 56.02 37.26
CA GLN A 289 30.41 54.87 36.40
C GLN A 289 30.04 53.55 37.10
N ASN A 290 30.32 53.43 38.40
CA ASN A 290 29.92 52.27 39.19
C ASN A 290 28.40 52.10 39.24
N LEU A 291 27.63 53.20 39.38
CA LEU A 291 26.17 53.15 39.32
C LEU A 291 25.66 52.72 37.94
N GLU A 292 26.26 53.24 36.86
CA GLU A 292 25.87 52.87 35.51
C GLU A 292 26.16 51.39 35.20
N GLN A 293 27.33 50.90 35.61
CA GLN A 293 27.68 49.47 35.48
C GLN A 293 26.71 48.60 36.30
N PHE A 294 26.35 49.01 37.51
CA PHE A 294 25.38 48.28 38.33
C PHE A 294 23.99 48.24 37.67
N ARG A 295 23.52 49.35 37.10
CA ARG A 295 22.26 49.38 36.33
C ARG A 295 22.29 48.41 35.15
N LYS A 296 23.38 48.38 34.39
CA LYS A 296 23.55 47.43 33.28
C LYS A 296 23.48 45.98 33.76
N GLN A 297 24.17 45.65 34.85
CA GLN A 297 24.14 44.29 35.43
C GLN A 297 22.73 43.87 35.87
N GLN A 298 21.96 44.77 36.48
CA GLN A 298 20.57 44.46 36.88
C GLN A 298 19.63 44.32 35.68
N GLN A 299 19.80 45.14 34.64
CA GLN A 299 19.04 45.00 33.39
C GLN A 299 19.38 43.68 32.67
N GLU A 300 20.65 43.28 32.63
CA GLU A 300 21.07 41.99 32.09
C GLU A 300 20.43 40.82 32.85
N ARG A 301 20.22 40.93 34.16
CA ARG A 301 19.51 39.91 34.96
C ARG A 301 18.06 39.74 34.50
N LEU A 302 17.36 40.83 34.21
CA LEU A 302 15.99 40.79 33.65
C LEU A 302 15.96 40.16 32.26
N GLU A 303 16.90 40.53 31.38
CA GLU A 303 16.97 39.98 30.02
C GLU A 303 17.31 38.49 30.01
N LYS A 304 18.22 38.04 30.89
CA LYS A 304 18.52 36.59 31.06
C LYS A 304 17.27 35.81 31.46
N PHE A 305 16.48 36.33 32.40
CA PHE A 305 15.24 35.67 32.83
C PHE A 305 14.21 35.59 31.70
N LYS A 306 14.03 36.66 30.92
CA LYS A 306 13.15 36.65 29.73
C LYS A 306 13.61 35.62 28.71
N ALA A 307 14.91 35.56 28.41
CA ALA A 307 15.47 34.61 27.46
C ALA A 307 15.28 33.15 27.92
N GLU A 308 15.43 32.86 29.22
CA GLU A 308 15.14 31.54 29.78
C GLU A 308 13.67 31.15 29.66
N ARG A 309 12.76 32.09 29.95
CA ARG A 309 11.31 31.89 29.75
C ARG A 309 11.01 31.56 28.30
N ASP A 310 11.48 32.37 27.37
CA ASP A 310 11.20 32.21 25.94
C ASP A 310 11.77 30.89 25.42
N LYS A 311 12.96 30.48 25.90
CA LYS A 311 13.54 29.17 25.62
C LYS A 311 12.66 28.01 26.10
N ARG A 312 12.07 28.10 27.30
CA ARG A 312 11.15 27.07 27.81
C ARG A 312 9.86 26.99 27.00
N LEU A 313 9.27 28.13 26.65
CA LEU A 313 8.06 28.18 25.82
C LEU A 313 8.31 27.64 24.41
N ALA A 314 9.44 27.98 23.79
CA ALA A 314 9.84 27.45 22.49
C ALA A 314 10.05 25.92 22.53
N ALA A 315 10.59 25.37 23.61
CA ALA A 315 10.74 23.92 23.77
C ALA A 315 9.38 23.19 23.87
N LEU A 316 8.39 23.79 24.53
CA LEU A 316 7.02 23.25 24.60
C LEU A 316 6.32 23.30 23.24
N GLU A 317 6.45 24.43 22.53
CA GLU A 317 5.92 24.57 21.16
C GLU A 317 6.54 23.53 20.20
N GLN A 318 7.85 23.28 20.32
CA GLN A 318 8.53 22.27 19.53
C GLN A 318 8.03 20.84 19.85
N ARG A 319 7.76 20.53 21.11
CA ARG A 319 7.16 19.23 21.51
C ARG A 319 5.79 19.02 20.87
N SER A 320 4.91 20.03 20.93
CA SER A 320 3.59 19.98 20.28
C SER A 320 3.70 19.78 18.75
N LYS A 321 4.55 20.56 18.05
CA LYS A 321 4.79 20.39 16.61
C LYS A 321 5.31 19.00 16.24
N ARG A 322 6.13 18.40 17.11
CA ARG A 322 6.66 17.05 16.91
C ARG A 322 5.55 16.01 16.96
N LEU A 323 4.58 16.13 17.88
CA LEU A 323 3.41 15.25 17.95
C LEU A 323 2.62 15.31 16.64
N ASP A 324 2.31 16.51 16.17
CA ASP A 324 1.55 16.72 14.92
C ASP A 324 2.26 16.14 13.69
N THR A 325 3.55 16.41 13.55
CA THR A 325 4.34 15.91 12.42
C THR A 325 4.37 14.38 12.40
N THR A 326 4.45 13.75 13.58
CA THR A 326 4.49 12.30 13.71
C THR A 326 3.15 11.67 13.34
N VAL A 327 2.04 12.23 13.80
CA VAL A 327 0.69 11.76 13.48
C VAL A 327 0.35 11.98 12.00
N ALA A 328 0.80 13.09 11.40
CA ALA A 328 0.63 13.34 9.97
C ALA A 328 1.30 12.26 9.10
N GLY A 329 2.50 11.81 9.47
CA GLY A 329 3.18 10.70 8.80
C GLY A 329 2.38 9.39 8.87
N LEU A 330 1.86 9.07 10.05
CA LEU A 330 1.00 7.91 10.25
C LEU A 330 -0.28 8.00 9.41
N LYS A 331 -0.97 9.15 9.46
CA LYS A 331 -2.21 9.41 8.72
C LYS A 331 -2.05 9.05 7.23
N ASN A 332 -1.03 9.61 6.58
CA ASN A 332 -0.78 9.38 5.16
C ASN A 332 -0.52 7.90 4.84
N GLY A 333 0.20 7.19 5.73
CA GLY A 333 0.44 5.76 5.59
C GLY A 333 -0.85 4.93 5.72
N VAL A 334 -1.70 5.26 6.70
CA VAL A 334 -2.98 4.59 6.93
C VAL A 334 -3.96 4.87 5.79
N GLU A 335 -4.07 6.11 5.30
CA GLU A 335 -4.95 6.45 4.19
C GLU A 335 -4.63 5.64 2.93
N LYS A 336 -3.35 5.57 2.55
CA LYS A 336 -2.91 4.74 1.41
C LYS A 336 -3.22 3.26 1.62
N ARG A 337 -3.07 2.76 2.85
CA ARG A 337 -3.42 1.36 3.16
C ARG A 337 -4.93 1.13 3.02
N LEU A 338 -5.76 2.04 3.53
CA LEU A 338 -7.22 1.94 3.43
C LEU A 338 -7.70 1.96 1.98
N GLU A 339 -7.11 2.79 1.12
CA GLU A 339 -7.38 2.79 -0.32
C GLU A 339 -7.09 1.41 -0.95
N LEU A 340 -5.95 0.81 -0.60
CA LEU A 340 -5.60 -0.52 -1.10
C LEU A 340 -6.54 -1.61 -0.56
N LEU A 341 -6.94 -1.54 0.72
CA LEU A 341 -7.91 -2.47 1.31
C LEU A 341 -9.27 -2.35 0.59
N ALA A 342 -9.71 -1.12 0.28
CA ALA A 342 -10.97 -0.86 -0.41
C ALA A 342 -11.00 -1.40 -1.86
N ALA A 343 -9.84 -1.57 -2.50
CA ALA A 343 -9.73 -2.12 -3.86
C ALA A 343 -9.75 -3.66 -3.92
N GLN A 344 -9.62 -4.38 -2.80
CA GLN A 344 -9.57 -5.84 -2.79
C GLN A 344 -10.87 -6.54 -3.29
N PRO A 345 -12.08 -6.04 -3.00
CA PRO A 345 -13.32 -6.61 -3.54
C PRO A 345 -13.39 -6.61 -5.08
N ASP A 346 -12.74 -5.64 -5.73
CA ASP A 346 -12.71 -5.56 -7.20
C ASP A 346 -11.89 -6.68 -7.83
N VAL A 347 -10.88 -7.19 -7.11
CA VAL A 347 -10.06 -8.34 -7.55
C VAL A 347 -10.91 -9.59 -7.71
N VAL A 348 -11.81 -9.85 -6.76
CA VAL A 348 -12.73 -11.01 -6.83
C VAL A 348 -13.83 -10.75 -7.86
N SER A 349 -14.33 -9.52 -7.91
CA SER A 349 -15.40 -9.14 -8.85
C SER A 349 -14.96 -9.23 -10.32
N ALA A 350 -13.66 -9.04 -10.61
CA ALA A 350 -13.09 -9.24 -11.93
C ALA A 350 -13.05 -10.72 -12.38
N LEU A 351 -13.22 -11.67 -11.46
CA LEU A 351 -13.31 -13.10 -11.75
C LEU A 351 -14.75 -13.56 -12.06
N ALA A 352 -15.74 -12.71 -11.78
CA ALA A 352 -17.15 -13.04 -12.00
C ALA A 352 -17.60 -12.64 -13.42
N VAL A 353 -18.46 -13.47 -14.00
CA VAL A 353 -19.09 -13.26 -15.31
C VAL A 353 -20.49 -12.72 -15.11
N GLU A 354 -20.88 -11.72 -15.91
CA GLU A 354 -22.24 -11.21 -15.91
C GLU A 354 -23.15 -12.11 -16.76
N LEU A 355 -24.23 -12.60 -16.16
CA LEU A 355 -25.16 -13.56 -16.73
C LEU A 355 -26.60 -13.07 -16.58
N ALA A 356 -27.45 -13.45 -17.55
CA ALA A 356 -28.89 -13.26 -17.45
C ALA A 356 -29.48 -14.06 -16.27
N GLN A 357 -30.61 -13.59 -15.73
CA GLN A 357 -31.18 -14.11 -14.48
C GLN A 357 -31.49 -15.62 -14.51
N GLU A 358 -31.88 -16.12 -15.67
CA GLU A 358 -32.19 -17.54 -15.91
C GLU A 358 -30.97 -18.47 -15.75
N ARG A 359 -29.75 -17.91 -15.71
CA ARG A 359 -28.48 -18.66 -15.74
C ARG A 359 -27.62 -18.45 -14.50
N CYS A 360 -28.18 -17.84 -13.45
CA CYS A 360 -27.44 -17.47 -12.25
C CYS A 360 -26.98 -18.64 -11.37
N ALA A 361 -27.60 -19.80 -11.54
CA ALA A 361 -27.28 -21.05 -10.86
C ALA A 361 -27.45 -22.23 -11.82
N SER A 362 -26.93 -22.08 -13.04
CA SER A 362 -26.99 -23.11 -14.07
C SER A 362 -25.78 -24.04 -14.04
N GLU A 363 -26.02 -25.31 -14.38
CA GLU A 363 -24.94 -26.21 -14.77
C GLU A 363 -24.55 -25.94 -16.22
N LEU A 364 -23.24 -25.79 -16.44
CA LEU A 364 -22.63 -25.62 -17.75
C LEU A 364 -22.02 -26.96 -18.14
N LEU A 365 -22.69 -27.67 -19.03
CA LEU A 365 -22.19 -28.92 -19.57
C LEU A 365 -21.10 -28.62 -20.61
N VAL A 366 -19.87 -28.97 -20.26
CA VAL A 366 -18.71 -28.84 -21.14
C VAL A 366 -18.43 -30.20 -21.77
N GLU A 367 -18.64 -30.30 -23.07
CA GLU A 367 -18.44 -31.55 -23.81
C GLU A 367 -16.97 -31.79 -24.12
N PHE A 368 -16.41 -32.89 -23.63
CA PHE A 368 -15.08 -33.37 -23.99
C PHE A 368 -15.20 -34.57 -24.93
N CYS A 369 -14.13 -34.80 -25.70
CA CYS A 369 -13.98 -36.03 -26.45
C CYS A 369 -12.88 -36.89 -25.84
N ALA A 370 -13.13 -38.19 -25.72
CA ALA A 370 -12.13 -39.20 -25.38
C ALA A 370 -11.91 -40.13 -26.57
N VAL A 371 -10.64 -40.45 -26.84
CA VAL A 371 -10.22 -41.37 -27.90
C VAL A 371 -9.33 -42.44 -27.29
N ARG A 372 -9.60 -43.71 -27.61
CA ARG A 372 -8.76 -44.84 -27.22
C ARG A 372 -7.94 -45.36 -28.39
N TYR A 373 -6.65 -45.55 -28.15
CA TYR A 373 -5.69 -46.18 -29.06
C TYR A 373 -5.20 -47.53 -28.49
N PRO A 374 -4.58 -48.38 -29.34
CA PRO A 374 -4.02 -49.66 -28.93
C PRO A 374 -3.16 -49.59 -27.66
N GLY A 375 -3.35 -50.61 -26.81
CA GLY A 375 -2.74 -50.68 -25.49
C GLY A 375 -3.50 -49.90 -24.41
N ASN A 376 -4.81 -49.67 -24.60
CA ASN A 376 -5.69 -48.98 -23.66
C ASN A 376 -5.22 -47.56 -23.29
N ARG A 377 -4.66 -46.84 -24.27
CA ARG A 377 -4.20 -45.46 -24.07
C ARG A 377 -5.30 -44.51 -24.47
N TRP A 378 -5.83 -43.80 -23.49
CA TRP A 378 -6.80 -42.74 -23.69
C TRP A 378 -6.12 -41.41 -23.98
N GLN A 379 -6.74 -40.59 -24.81
CA GLN A 379 -6.44 -39.18 -24.96
C GLN A 379 -7.74 -38.40 -24.89
N VAL A 380 -7.73 -37.28 -24.17
CA VAL A 380 -8.89 -36.39 -24.05
C VAL A 380 -8.63 -35.10 -24.80
N PHE A 381 -9.65 -34.64 -25.52
CA PHE A 381 -9.64 -33.40 -26.28
C PHE A 381 -10.75 -32.47 -25.76
N ALA A 382 -10.40 -31.20 -25.57
CA ALA A 382 -11.34 -30.16 -25.18
C ALA A 382 -12.22 -29.71 -26.37
N PRO A 383 -13.44 -29.22 -26.12
CA PRO A 383 -14.35 -28.77 -27.17
C PRO A 383 -13.79 -27.59 -27.95
N GLN A 384 -14.19 -27.44 -29.22
CA GLN A 384 -13.78 -26.29 -30.04
C GLN A 384 -14.30 -24.96 -29.48
N VAL A 385 -15.40 -24.97 -28.73
CA VAL A 385 -15.95 -23.77 -28.08
C VAL A 385 -14.97 -23.17 -27.07
N LEU A 386 -14.08 -23.98 -26.48
CA LEU A 386 -12.97 -23.54 -25.63
C LEU A 386 -11.74 -23.10 -26.42
N THR A 387 -11.83 -22.83 -27.73
CA THR A 387 -10.70 -22.36 -28.55
C THR A 387 -10.80 -20.85 -28.83
N GLU A 388 -9.69 -20.14 -28.67
CA GLU A 388 -9.63 -18.70 -28.94
C GLU A 388 -9.55 -18.39 -30.46
N PRO A 389 -10.07 -17.22 -30.89
CA PRO A 389 -9.77 -16.65 -32.20
C PRO A 389 -8.27 -16.32 -32.40
N GLY A 390 -7.48 -16.14 -31.33
CA GLY A 390 -6.21 -15.40 -31.34
C GLY A 390 -4.90 -16.13 -31.72
N LEU A 391 -4.85 -17.46 -31.78
CA LEU A 391 -3.58 -18.20 -31.99
C LEU A 391 -3.39 -18.81 -33.39
N ALA A 392 -4.22 -18.42 -34.36
CA ALA A 392 -4.12 -18.86 -35.76
C ALA A 392 -2.75 -18.55 -36.40
N GLY A 393 -1.98 -17.61 -35.86
CA GLY A 393 -0.68 -17.18 -36.39
C GLY A 393 0.50 -18.10 -36.09
N LYS A 394 0.49 -18.90 -35.00
CA LYS A 394 1.70 -19.62 -34.53
C LYS A 394 1.80 -21.07 -35.01
N LEU A 395 0.70 -21.71 -35.40
CA LEU A 395 0.70 -23.13 -35.83
C LEU A 395 0.94 -23.33 -37.33
N ARG A 396 0.95 -22.25 -38.14
CA ARG A 396 1.37 -22.30 -39.55
C ARG A 396 2.81 -22.84 -39.74
N GLY A 397 3.66 -22.78 -38.72
CA GLY A 397 5.08 -23.11 -38.82
C GLY A 397 5.48 -24.58 -38.59
N LEU A 398 4.64 -25.40 -37.95
CA LEU A 398 5.07 -26.73 -37.45
C LEU A 398 4.66 -27.92 -38.32
N VAL A 399 3.68 -27.77 -39.20
CA VAL A 399 3.18 -28.84 -40.09
C VAL A 399 2.96 -28.31 -41.51
N GLY A 400 4.05 -27.90 -42.18
CA GLY A 400 4.14 -27.75 -43.64
C GLY A 400 2.87 -27.34 -44.40
N GLY A 401 2.24 -26.23 -44.00
CA GLY A 401 1.10 -25.65 -44.73
C GLY A 401 -0.27 -26.33 -44.56
N VAL A 402 -0.44 -27.29 -43.63
CA VAL A 402 -1.75 -27.88 -43.34
C VAL A 402 -2.45 -27.05 -42.25
N ASN A 403 -3.31 -26.12 -42.65
CA ASN A 403 -4.32 -25.56 -41.74
C ASN A 403 -5.43 -26.60 -41.58
N LEU A 404 -5.32 -27.46 -40.58
CA LEU A 404 -6.54 -28.05 -40.05
C LEU A 404 -7.36 -26.90 -39.46
N PRO A 405 -8.69 -26.85 -39.68
CA PRO A 405 -9.52 -25.76 -39.16
C PRO A 405 -9.63 -25.77 -37.62
N PHE A 406 -9.02 -26.75 -36.94
CA PHE A 406 -9.14 -27.00 -35.51
C PHE A 406 -7.92 -26.44 -34.77
N LYS A 407 -8.17 -25.55 -33.80
CA LYS A 407 -7.15 -24.86 -33.01
C LYS A 407 -6.83 -25.63 -31.72
N PRO A 408 -5.64 -25.48 -31.13
CA PRO A 408 -5.36 -25.98 -29.80
C PRO A 408 -6.32 -25.32 -28.82
N ALA A 409 -6.74 -26.08 -27.82
CA ALA A 409 -7.63 -25.61 -26.77
C ALA A 409 -6.99 -24.43 -26.01
N THR A 410 -7.82 -23.61 -25.36
CA THR A 410 -7.33 -22.69 -24.33
C THR A 410 -6.51 -23.43 -23.28
N LYS A 411 -5.64 -22.72 -22.56
CA LYS A 411 -4.86 -23.30 -21.44
C LYS A 411 -5.77 -23.99 -20.42
N LEU A 412 -6.97 -23.45 -20.18
CA LEU A 412 -7.99 -24.06 -19.35
C LEU A 412 -8.42 -25.43 -19.91
N GLY A 413 -8.81 -25.48 -21.18
CA GLY A 413 -9.22 -26.71 -21.87
C GLY A 413 -8.11 -27.76 -21.94
N GLU A 414 -6.87 -27.35 -22.23
CA GLU A 414 -5.69 -28.24 -22.22
C GLU A 414 -5.43 -28.84 -20.83
N THR A 415 -5.54 -28.02 -19.78
CA THR A 415 -5.33 -28.44 -18.40
C THR A 415 -6.41 -29.43 -17.95
N LEU A 416 -7.68 -29.13 -18.26
CA LEU A 416 -8.80 -30.02 -17.97
C LEU A 416 -8.67 -31.34 -18.72
N ALA A 417 -8.41 -31.31 -20.02
CA ALA A 417 -8.25 -32.50 -20.84
C ALA A 417 -7.14 -33.43 -20.30
N GLY A 418 -5.96 -32.89 -19.96
CA GLY A 418 -4.87 -33.67 -19.39
C GLY A 418 -5.14 -34.23 -18.00
N LYS A 419 -6.03 -33.60 -17.20
CA LYS A 419 -6.48 -34.12 -15.91
C LYS A 419 -7.55 -35.20 -16.07
N LEU A 420 -8.52 -34.98 -16.95
CA LEU A 420 -9.57 -35.94 -17.30
C LEU A 420 -8.99 -37.22 -17.91
N GLU A 421 -7.97 -37.12 -18.77
CA GLU A 421 -7.28 -38.29 -19.37
C GLU A 421 -6.80 -39.29 -18.30
N LYS A 422 -6.32 -38.78 -17.17
CA LYS A 422 -5.83 -39.62 -16.05
C LYS A 422 -6.96 -40.22 -15.20
N GLN A 423 -8.18 -39.70 -15.34
CA GLN A 423 -9.36 -40.15 -14.60
C GLN A 423 -10.22 -41.15 -15.40
N ILE A 424 -9.82 -41.49 -16.63
CA ILE A 424 -10.52 -42.52 -17.42
C ILE A 424 -10.07 -43.91 -16.96
N PHE A 425 -10.85 -44.50 -16.04
CA PHE A 425 -10.65 -45.87 -15.57
C PHE A 425 -11.99 -46.54 -15.20
N GLY A 426 -11.94 -47.85 -14.95
CA GLY A 426 -13.06 -48.62 -14.40
C GLY A 426 -14.36 -48.49 -15.20
N GLU A 427 -15.47 -48.21 -14.52
CA GLU A 427 -16.80 -48.10 -15.10
C GLU A 427 -16.91 -46.94 -16.10
N PHE A 428 -16.20 -45.82 -15.89
CA PHE A 428 -16.24 -44.70 -16.82
C PHE A 428 -15.67 -45.09 -18.20
N ALA A 429 -14.56 -45.82 -18.22
CA ALA A 429 -13.99 -46.36 -19.47
C ALA A 429 -14.97 -47.29 -20.18
N ALA A 430 -15.62 -48.21 -19.46
CA ALA A 430 -16.62 -49.13 -20.02
C ALA A 430 -17.83 -48.39 -20.63
N ARG A 431 -18.29 -47.31 -20.00
CA ARG A 431 -19.37 -46.45 -20.55
C ARG A 431 -18.94 -45.73 -21.84
N LEU A 432 -17.71 -45.19 -21.87
CA LEU A 432 -17.18 -44.55 -23.08
C LEU A 432 -17.08 -45.54 -24.24
N GLU A 433 -16.67 -46.78 -23.96
CA GLU A 433 -16.65 -47.89 -24.92
C GLU A 433 -18.05 -48.29 -25.40
N ALA A 434 -19.04 -48.31 -24.51
CA ALA A 434 -20.43 -48.58 -24.91
C ALA A 434 -21.02 -47.49 -25.82
N HIS A 435 -20.62 -46.23 -25.60
CA HIS A 435 -21.04 -45.08 -26.40
C HIS A 435 -20.19 -44.87 -27.67
N ASN A 436 -19.38 -45.84 -28.07
CA ASN A 436 -18.44 -45.71 -29.18
C ASN A 436 -19.10 -45.10 -30.44
N LEU A 437 -18.67 -43.89 -30.78
CA LEU A 437 -19.12 -43.08 -31.92
C LEU A 437 -18.41 -43.47 -33.21
N LEU A 438 -17.73 -44.61 -33.27
CA LEU A 438 -17.20 -45.14 -34.53
C LEU A 438 -18.27 -45.77 -35.43
N ASN A 439 -19.55 -45.48 -35.18
CA ASN A 439 -20.64 -45.92 -36.05
C ASN A 439 -20.55 -45.24 -37.44
N PRO A 440 -21.07 -45.89 -38.50
CA PRO A 440 -21.06 -45.33 -39.85
C PRO A 440 -21.69 -43.94 -39.95
N ASP A 441 -22.71 -43.66 -39.14
CA ASP A 441 -23.44 -42.40 -39.15
C ASP A 441 -22.58 -41.22 -38.65
N TYR A 442 -21.80 -41.39 -37.57
CA TYR A 442 -20.92 -40.34 -37.07
C TYR A 442 -19.74 -40.07 -38.01
N VAL A 443 -19.18 -41.11 -38.64
CA VAL A 443 -18.14 -40.96 -39.67
C VAL A 443 -18.70 -40.21 -40.88
N ALA A 444 -19.92 -40.52 -41.32
CA ALA A 444 -20.61 -39.80 -42.39
C ALA A 444 -20.88 -38.33 -42.01
N LEU A 445 -21.27 -38.07 -40.77
CA LEU A 445 -21.48 -36.73 -40.22
C LEU A 445 -20.18 -35.90 -40.23
N ALA A 446 -19.08 -36.48 -39.73
CA ALA A 446 -17.76 -35.86 -39.74
C ALA A 446 -17.25 -35.59 -41.17
N ARG A 447 -17.47 -36.52 -42.10
CA ARG A 447 -17.16 -36.36 -43.53
C ARG A 447 -17.96 -35.24 -44.19
N THR A 448 -19.22 -35.09 -43.81
CA THR A 448 -20.08 -34.02 -44.30
C THR A 448 -19.59 -32.66 -43.81
N GLY A 449 -19.26 -32.56 -42.51
CA GLY A 449 -18.72 -31.33 -41.91
C GLY A 449 -17.40 -30.89 -42.54
N ILE A 450 -16.43 -31.80 -42.73
CA ILE A 450 -15.15 -31.45 -43.36
C ILE A 450 -15.33 -31.06 -44.84
N ARG A 451 -16.23 -31.72 -45.57
CA ARG A 451 -16.54 -31.37 -46.97
C ARG A 451 -17.09 -29.94 -47.08
N GLN A 452 -18.04 -29.58 -46.22
CA GLN A 452 -18.58 -28.22 -46.18
C GLN A 452 -17.51 -27.17 -45.81
N LEU A 453 -16.60 -27.48 -44.89
CA LEU A 453 -15.47 -26.59 -44.55
C LEU A 453 -14.50 -26.41 -45.72
N VAL A 454 -14.27 -27.47 -46.52
CA VAL A 454 -13.45 -27.41 -47.74
C VAL A 454 -14.14 -26.59 -48.83
N ASP A 455 -15.44 -26.80 -49.04
CA ASP A 455 -16.23 -26.08 -50.05
C ASP A 455 -16.30 -24.56 -49.74
N GLN A 456 -16.26 -24.19 -48.46
CA GLN A 456 -16.19 -22.80 -48.00
C GLN A 456 -14.76 -22.21 -48.01
N GLY A 457 -13.75 -22.97 -48.46
CA GLY A 457 -12.35 -22.52 -48.48
C GLY A 457 -11.73 -22.36 -47.09
N LYS A 458 -12.35 -22.92 -46.04
CA LYS A 458 -11.85 -22.87 -44.65
C LYS A 458 -10.91 -24.03 -44.32
N ALA A 459 -10.89 -25.08 -45.14
CA ALA A 459 -9.98 -26.22 -45.05
C ALA A 459 -9.42 -26.59 -46.44
N ASP A 460 -8.21 -27.16 -46.49
CA ASP A 460 -7.60 -27.66 -47.74
C ASP A 460 -8.32 -28.94 -48.20
N LYS A 461 -8.49 -29.13 -49.51
CA LYS A 461 -9.01 -30.37 -50.12
C LYS A 461 -8.24 -31.62 -49.68
N LYS A 462 -6.97 -31.50 -49.30
CA LYS A 462 -6.17 -32.58 -48.72
C LYS A 462 -6.72 -33.10 -47.39
N ALA A 463 -7.50 -32.30 -46.65
CA ALA A 463 -8.13 -32.74 -45.42
C ALA A 463 -9.12 -33.89 -45.66
N LEU A 464 -9.81 -33.91 -46.82
CA LEU A 464 -10.71 -35.01 -47.18
C LEU A 464 -9.97 -36.36 -47.21
N LYS A 465 -8.72 -36.37 -47.70
CA LYS A 465 -7.90 -37.59 -47.79
C LYS A 465 -7.61 -38.22 -46.42
N ILE A 466 -7.54 -37.42 -45.36
CA ILE A 466 -7.30 -37.89 -43.99
C ILE A 466 -8.49 -38.73 -43.48
N TYR A 467 -9.70 -38.44 -43.95
CA TYR A 467 -10.93 -39.18 -43.59
C TYR A 467 -11.27 -40.30 -44.58
N ASP A 468 -10.73 -40.24 -45.80
CA ASP A 468 -10.84 -41.33 -46.79
C ASP A 468 -10.05 -42.58 -46.34
N GLU A 469 -8.98 -42.39 -45.57
CA GLU A 469 -8.19 -43.48 -44.95
C GLU A 469 -8.88 -44.16 -43.76
N TYR A 470 -10.01 -43.62 -43.30
CA TYR A 470 -10.79 -44.16 -42.19
C TYR A 470 -12.04 -44.87 -42.72
N GLU A 471 -11.95 -46.16 -43.01
CA GLU A 471 -13.11 -47.05 -43.19
C GLU A 471 -13.34 -47.82 -41.88
N PRO A 472 -14.50 -47.68 -41.23
CA PRO A 472 -14.84 -48.55 -40.11
C PRO A 472 -14.95 -49.99 -40.65
N GLN A 473 -14.13 -50.90 -40.11
CA GLN A 473 -14.24 -52.33 -40.39
C GLN A 473 -15.38 -52.96 -39.59
#